data_AF-A0A8D0N5U9-F1
#
_entry.id   AF-A0A8D0N5U9-F1
#
_cell.length_a   1.000
_cell.length_b   1.000
_cell.length_c   1.000
_cell.angle_alpha   90.00
_cell.angle_beta   90.00
_cell.angle_gamma   90.00
#
_symmetry.space_group_name_H-M   'P 1'
#
loop_
_entity.id
_entity.type
_entity.pdbx_description
1 polymer ?
#
loop_
_entity_poly.entity_id
_entity_poly.type
_entity_poly.pdbx_seq_one_letter_code
_entity_poly.pdbx_strand_id
1 'polypeptide(L)'
;MDSCSAASTFLTDSLELELEREWCNPPCFSCDFDNRGGGRHFSGESYLSSGALKRLILNLDPLPTNFEEDTVEIFGIQWVTETALVNSSRVLFHLFRPQLTSSILVLGKISTLHCKAANIRQQCVTFLHYVKVFIFRSLKVQNAESHVSVHPYEALEAQLPSVLVDELHGLLLYIGHLSEFPSINAGAFVNQNQTKV
;
A
#
# COMPACT_ATOMS: atom_id res chain seq x y z
N MET A 1 37.80 -3.73 27.24
CA MET A 1 37.20 -4.05 25.92
C MET A 1 35.90 -4.78 26.21
N ASP A 2 34.91 -4.66 25.33
CA ASP A 2 33.54 -5.20 25.40
C ASP A 2 32.47 -4.25 25.94
N SER A 3 31.98 -3.38 25.04
CA SER A 3 30.60 -2.83 25.10
C SER A 3 30.23 -2.10 23.79
N CYS A 4 30.45 -2.71 22.63
CA CYS A 4 29.98 -2.17 21.32
C CYS A 4 29.12 -3.13 20.49
N SER A 5 28.88 -4.38 20.94
CA SER A 5 28.17 -5.37 20.11
C SER A 5 26.65 -5.23 20.10
N ALA A 6 26.05 -4.49 21.04
CA ALA A 6 24.59 -4.38 21.14
C ALA A 6 23.99 -3.28 20.24
N ALA A 7 24.76 -2.25 19.85
CA ALA A 7 24.25 -1.19 18.98
C ALA A 7 24.16 -1.62 17.50
N SER A 8 24.92 -2.64 17.10
CA SER A 8 24.95 -3.13 15.71
C SER A 8 23.68 -3.87 15.33
N THR A 9 23.09 -4.65 16.24
CA THR A 9 21.86 -5.43 15.99
C THR A 9 20.62 -4.54 15.88
N PHE A 10 20.52 -3.50 16.71
CA PHE A 10 19.41 -2.54 16.64
C PHE A 10 19.40 -1.71 15.35
N LEU A 11 20.57 -1.44 14.77
CA LEU A 11 20.66 -0.70 13.51
C LEU A 11 20.35 -1.58 12.31
N THR A 12 20.76 -2.85 12.30
CA THR A 12 20.38 -3.80 11.25
C THR A 12 18.89 -4.09 11.27
N ASP A 13 18.27 -4.31 12.42
CA ASP A 13 16.81 -4.51 12.51
C ASP A 13 16.06 -3.29 11.99
N SER A 14 16.55 -2.08 12.28
CA SER A 14 15.92 -0.84 11.80
C SER A 14 16.11 -0.62 10.30
N LEU A 15 17.24 -1.04 9.71
CA LEU A 15 17.53 -0.95 8.28
C LEU A 15 16.81 -2.04 7.47
N GLU A 16 16.71 -3.25 7.99
CA GLU A 16 15.91 -4.34 7.38
C GLU A 16 14.43 -3.96 7.37
N LEU A 17 13.92 -3.38 8.45
CA LEU A 17 12.52 -2.94 8.57
C LEU A 17 12.24 -1.63 7.80
N GLU A 18 13.28 -0.88 7.43
CA GLU A 18 13.21 0.23 6.45
C GLU A 18 13.19 -0.30 5.00
N LEU A 19 14.04 -1.28 4.67
CA LEU A 19 14.09 -1.93 3.36
C LEU A 19 12.79 -2.70 3.05
N GLU A 20 12.23 -3.37 4.06
CA GLU A 20 10.92 -4.03 4.01
C GLU A 20 9.75 -3.05 3.84
N ARG A 21 9.94 -1.74 4.00
CA ARG A 21 8.89 -0.72 3.83
C ARG A 21 9.06 0.18 2.62
N GLU A 22 10.22 0.15 1.98
CA GLU A 22 10.55 0.99 0.82
C GLU A 22 9.60 0.75 -0.36
N TRP A 23 9.10 -0.49 -0.53
CA TRP A 23 8.14 -0.85 -1.57
C TRP A 23 6.68 -0.50 -1.27
N CYS A 24 6.31 -0.18 -0.03
CA CYS A 24 4.97 0.31 0.30
C CYS A 24 4.91 1.83 0.56
N ASN A 25 6.00 2.56 0.29
CA ASN A 25 5.92 4.00 0.08
C ASN A 25 4.95 4.27 -1.10
N PRO A 26 4.01 5.23 -0.95
CA PRO A 26 3.10 5.57 -2.03
C PRO A 26 3.93 6.02 -3.22
N PRO A 27 3.88 5.32 -4.35
CA PRO A 27 4.76 5.62 -5.46
C PRO A 27 4.36 6.98 -6.02
N CYS A 28 5.25 7.94 -5.87
CA CYS A 28 5.06 9.29 -6.38
C CYS A 28 5.63 9.34 -7.81
N PHE A 29 4.82 9.83 -8.74
CA PHE A 29 5.34 10.32 -10.02
C PHE A 29 6.19 11.55 -9.70
N SER A 30 7.47 11.31 -9.44
CA SER A 30 8.46 12.35 -9.23
C SER A 30 9.39 12.37 -10.44
N CYS A 31 9.41 13.51 -11.14
CA CYS A 31 10.47 13.86 -12.08
C CYS A 31 11.62 14.59 -11.37
N ASP A 32 11.61 14.63 -10.04
CA ASP A 32 12.61 15.33 -9.25
C ASP A 32 13.93 14.56 -9.27
N PHE A 33 15.01 15.31 -9.45
CA PHE A 33 16.36 14.77 -9.56
C PHE A 33 17.00 14.77 -8.18
N ASP A 34 17.61 13.64 -7.79
CA ASP A 34 18.39 13.61 -6.57
C ASP A 34 19.71 14.36 -6.77
N ASN A 35 19.76 15.58 -6.26
CA ASN A 35 20.94 16.44 -6.35
C ASN A 35 22.06 16.05 -5.36
N ARG A 36 21.89 15.02 -4.51
CA ARG A 36 22.93 14.59 -3.55
C ARG A 36 24.17 13.99 -4.21
N GLY A 37 24.09 13.56 -5.47
CA GLY A 37 25.13 12.80 -6.15
C GLY A 37 25.68 13.41 -7.45
N GLY A 38 25.62 14.73 -7.65
CA GLY A 38 26.27 15.42 -8.79
C GLY A 38 25.78 15.04 -10.21
N GLY A 39 24.83 14.12 -10.33
CA GLY A 39 24.24 13.65 -11.58
C GLY A 39 22.73 13.92 -11.64
N ARG A 40 22.19 14.08 -12.86
CA ARG A 40 20.74 14.17 -13.11
C ARG A 40 20.09 12.79 -13.06
N HIS A 41 20.12 12.15 -11.89
CA HIS A 41 19.42 10.87 -11.69
C HIS A 41 18.09 11.12 -10.99
N PHE A 42 17.03 10.44 -11.45
CA PHE A 42 15.76 10.46 -10.75
C PHE A 42 15.94 9.91 -9.33
N SER A 43 15.17 10.42 -8.37
CA SER A 43 15.11 9.85 -7.02
C SER A 43 14.93 8.34 -7.08
N GLY A 44 15.69 7.58 -6.29
CA GLY A 44 15.71 6.10 -6.31
C GLY A 44 14.32 5.48 -6.15
N GLU A 45 13.42 6.14 -5.42
CA GLU A 45 12.04 5.71 -5.16
C GLU A 45 11.05 6.03 -6.31
N SER A 46 11.48 6.73 -7.36
CA SER A 46 10.60 7.11 -8.48
C SER A 46 10.19 5.90 -9.34
N TYR A 47 9.06 6.03 -10.04
CA TYR A 47 8.62 5.02 -11.02
C TYR A 47 9.62 4.76 -12.15
N LEU A 48 10.47 5.75 -12.47
CA LEU A 48 11.45 5.70 -13.55
C LEU A 48 12.73 4.97 -13.13
N SER A 49 13.21 5.20 -11.91
CA SER A 49 14.41 4.57 -11.35
C SER A 49 14.14 3.14 -10.85
N SER A 50 13.00 2.91 -10.18
CA SER A 50 12.62 1.60 -9.62
C SER A 50 12.31 0.53 -10.68
N GLY A 51 12.15 0.94 -11.94
CA GLY A 51 11.71 0.07 -13.03
C GLY A 51 10.23 -0.32 -12.96
N ALA A 52 9.46 0.22 -12.01
CA ALA A 52 8.04 -0.08 -11.86
C ALA A 52 7.24 0.29 -13.12
N LEU A 53 7.52 1.46 -13.73
CA LEU A 53 6.87 1.85 -14.98
C LEU A 53 7.23 0.90 -16.14
N LYS A 54 8.50 0.49 -16.23
CA LYS A 54 8.95 -0.46 -17.26
C LYS A 54 8.22 -1.79 -17.13
N ARG A 55 8.07 -2.33 -15.92
CA ARG A 55 7.34 -3.59 -15.68
C ARG A 55 5.87 -3.47 -16.07
N LEU A 56 5.22 -2.37 -15.69
CA LEU A 56 3.83 -2.09 -16.06
C LEU A 56 3.63 -2.04 -17.58
N ILE A 57 4.45 -1.27 -18.30
CA ILE A 57 4.36 -1.15 -19.77
C ILE A 57 4.60 -2.48 -20.46
N LEU A 58 5.54 -3.29 -19.94
CA LEU A 58 5.88 -4.60 -20.50
C LEU A 58 4.94 -5.71 -20.01
N ASN A 59 3.87 -5.39 -19.28
CA ASN A 59 2.97 -6.38 -18.68
C ASN A 59 3.70 -7.47 -17.87
N LEU A 60 4.77 -7.09 -17.17
CA LEU A 60 5.52 -7.96 -16.27
C LEU A 60 4.97 -7.88 -14.84
N ASP A 61 5.39 -8.81 -13.98
CA ASP A 61 5.03 -8.79 -12.57
C ASP A 61 5.39 -7.41 -11.97
N PRO A 62 4.42 -6.69 -11.41
CA PRO A 62 4.66 -5.34 -10.91
C PRO A 62 5.59 -5.32 -9.69
N LEU A 63 5.66 -6.39 -8.90
CA LEU A 63 6.45 -6.48 -7.66
C LEU A 63 6.95 -7.94 -7.48
N PRO A 64 7.92 -8.40 -8.31
CA PRO A 64 8.29 -9.81 -8.40
C PRO A 64 8.78 -10.40 -7.08
N THR A 65 9.52 -9.64 -6.28
CA THR A 65 10.11 -10.10 -5.01
C THR A 65 9.18 -9.95 -3.81
N ASN A 66 7.96 -9.43 -3.99
CA ASN A 66 7.02 -9.20 -2.90
C ASN A 66 5.94 -10.28 -2.89
N PHE A 67 5.40 -10.56 -1.69
CA PHE A 67 4.34 -11.55 -1.49
C PHE A 67 4.73 -12.94 -2.03
N GLU A 68 6.01 -13.33 -1.90
CA GLU A 68 6.49 -14.68 -2.21
C GLU A 68 6.26 -15.65 -1.04
N GLU A 69 6.11 -15.12 0.18
CA GLU A 69 5.85 -15.92 1.38
C GLU A 69 4.43 -16.51 1.39
N ASP A 70 4.28 -17.68 2.01
CA ASP A 70 2.99 -18.38 2.16
C ASP A 70 1.95 -17.54 2.91
N THR A 71 2.43 -16.63 3.77
CA THR A 71 1.57 -15.72 4.53
C THR A 71 1.97 -14.27 4.39
N VAL A 72 0.98 -13.38 4.46
CA VAL A 72 1.15 -11.94 4.44
C VAL A 72 0.37 -11.30 5.58
N GLU A 73 0.98 -10.34 6.26
CA GLU A 73 0.26 -9.53 7.25
C GLU A 73 -0.47 -8.37 6.55
N ILE A 74 -1.79 -8.30 6.72
CA ILE A 74 -2.63 -7.22 6.20
C ILE A 74 -3.56 -6.76 7.32
N PHE A 75 -3.48 -5.47 7.67
CA PHE A 75 -4.25 -4.83 8.74
C PHE A 75 -4.07 -5.48 10.12
N GLY A 76 -2.86 -5.97 10.43
CA GLY A 76 -2.54 -6.61 11.70
C GLY A 76 -3.01 -8.06 11.82
N ILE A 77 -3.40 -8.69 10.71
CA ILE A 77 -3.88 -10.07 10.66
C ILE A 77 -3.03 -10.82 9.63
N GLN A 78 -2.64 -12.05 9.97
CA GLN A 78 -1.90 -12.94 9.08
C GLN A 78 -2.86 -13.67 8.13
N TRP A 79 -2.58 -13.61 6.84
CA TRP A 79 -3.41 -14.16 5.77
C TRP A 79 -2.60 -15.13 4.91
N VAL A 80 -3.23 -16.17 4.37
CA VAL A 80 -2.59 -17.03 3.36
C VAL A 80 -2.50 -16.27 2.05
N THR A 81 -1.28 -15.95 1.60
CA THR A 81 -1.01 -15.02 0.50
C THR A 81 -1.72 -15.42 -0.80
N GLU A 82 -1.74 -16.71 -1.11
CA GLU A 82 -2.31 -17.23 -2.35
C GLU A 82 -3.84 -17.20 -2.39
N THR A 83 -4.51 -17.32 -1.25
CA THR A 83 -5.97 -17.57 -1.23
C THR A 83 -6.76 -16.52 -0.48
N ALA A 84 -6.12 -15.61 0.25
CA ALA A 84 -6.84 -14.67 1.11
C ALA A 84 -7.74 -13.71 0.33
N LEU A 85 -7.34 -13.29 -0.87
CA LEU A 85 -8.20 -12.42 -1.67
C LEU A 85 -9.42 -13.17 -2.21
N VAL A 86 -9.24 -14.43 -2.60
CA VAL A 86 -10.33 -15.30 -3.08
C VAL A 86 -11.31 -15.60 -1.94
N ASN A 87 -10.80 -16.02 -0.80
CA ASN A 87 -11.60 -16.47 0.35
C ASN A 87 -12.22 -15.35 1.15
N SER A 88 -11.59 -14.19 1.19
CA SER A 88 -11.92 -13.14 2.17
C SER A 88 -11.89 -11.74 1.57
N SER A 89 -12.10 -11.60 0.26
CA SER A 89 -12.23 -10.31 -0.45
C SER A 89 -13.07 -9.30 0.34
N ARG A 90 -14.33 -9.63 0.63
CA ARG A 90 -15.24 -8.74 1.35
C ARG A 90 -14.69 -8.31 2.70
N VAL A 91 -14.13 -9.24 3.48
CA VAL A 91 -13.58 -8.94 4.80
C VAL A 91 -12.39 -7.99 4.70
N LEU A 92 -11.47 -8.26 3.77
CA LEU A 92 -10.30 -7.41 3.53
C LEU A 92 -10.70 -5.98 3.14
N PHE A 93 -11.68 -5.81 2.24
CA PHE A 93 -12.16 -4.48 1.85
C PHE A 93 -12.95 -3.78 2.98
N HIS A 94 -13.65 -4.53 3.84
CA HIS A 94 -14.26 -3.96 5.05
C HIS A 94 -13.21 -3.49 6.07
N LEU A 95 -12.09 -4.21 6.22
CA LEU A 95 -10.97 -3.77 7.06
C LEU A 95 -10.24 -2.56 6.47
N PHE A 96 -10.19 -2.45 5.14
CA PHE A 96 -9.55 -1.35 4.44
C PHE A 96 -10.28 -0.01 4.61
N ARG A 97 -11.62 0.01 4.53
CA ARG A 97 -12.42 1.25 4.60
C ARG A 97 -12.12 2.12 5.85
N PRO A 98 -12.09 1.59 7.08
CA PRO A 98 -11.72 2.36 8.27
C PRO A 98 -10.30 2.95 8.22
N GLN A 99 -9.34 2.21 7.66
CA GLN A 99 -7.96 2.69 7.50
C GLN A 99 -7.90 3.87 6.54
N LEU A 100 -8.65 3.80 5.43
CA LEU A 100 -8.74 4.85 4.44
C LEU A 100 -9.34 6.14 5.00
N THR A 101 -10.43 6.02 5.75
CA THR A 101 -11.06 7.16 6.45
C THR A 101 -10.10 7.80 7.44
N SER A 102 -9.40 6.98 8.21
CA SER A 102 -8.39 7.47 9.15
C SER A 102 -7.24 8.18 8.41
N SER A 103 -6.80 7.64 7.26
CA SER A 103 -5.75 8.25 6.42
C SER A 103 -6.17 9.62 5.89
N ILE A 104 -7.39 9.76 5.39
CA ILE A 104 -7.91 11.02 4.80
C ILE A 104 -8.13 12.07 5.89
N LEU A 105 -8.70 11.69 7.04
CA LEU A 105 -8.95 12.60 8.16
C LEU A 105 -7.67 13.09 8.82
N VAL A 106 -6.64 12.24 8.94
CA VAL A 106 -5.35 12.61 9.53
C VAL A 106 -4.56 13.54 8.59
N LEU A 107 -4.73 13.42 7.27
CA LEU A 107 -4.19 14.38 6.30
C LEU A 107 -4.75 15.81 6.50
N GLY A 108 -5.98 15.93 7.02
CA GLY A 108 -6.65 17.20 7.28
C GLY A 108 -6.34 17.85 8.64
N LYS A 109 -5.71 17.15 9.59
CA LYS A 109 -5.42 17.67 10.94
C LYS A 109 -3.92 17.63 11.23
N ILE A 110 -3.33 18.83 11.36
CA ILE A 110 -2.08 19.24 12.02
C ILE A 110 -0.93 18.21 12.07
N SER A 111 0.21 18.65 11.55
CA SER A 111 1.55 18.07 11.41
C SER A 111 2.24 17.45 12.65
N THR A 112 1.51 16.94 13.64
CA THR A 112 2.08 16.30 14.85
C THR A 112 1.79 14.81 14.99
N LEU A 113 1.08 14.20 14.02
CA LEU A 113 0.72 12.76 14.01
C LEU A 113 1.33 11.98 12.84
N HIS A 114 2.47 12.46 12.32
CA HIS A 114 3.10 11.95 11.10
C HIS A 114 3.42 10.45 11.12
N CYS A 115 3.88 9.88 12.24
CA CYS A 115 4.24 8.45 12.28
C CYS A 115 3.02 7.53 12.18
N LYS A 116 1.90 7.87 12.85
CA LYS A 116 0.66 7.09 12.78
C LYS A 116 0.00 7.24 11.41
N ALA A 117 0.00 8.46 10.86
CA ALA A 117 -0.48 8.74 9.51
C ALA A 117 0.30 7.94 8.45
N ALA A 118 1.63 7.90 8.59
CA ALA A 118 2.51 7.16 7.71
C ALA A 118 2.24 5.66 7.79
N ASN A 119 2.08 5.10 9.00
CA ASN A 119 1.75 3.68 9.17
C ASN A 119 0.39 3.32 8.54
N ILE A 120 -0.67 4.12 8.78
CA ILE A 120 -1.98 3.87 8.18
C ILE A 120 -1.89 3.92 6.65
N ARG A 121 -1.20 4.94 6.10
CA ARG A 121 -0.97 5.05 4.66
C ARG A 121 -0.19 3.85 4.11
N GLN A 122 0.83 3.39 4.84
CA GLN A 122 1.60 2.21 4.47
C GLN A 122 0.69 0.99 4.35
N GLN A 123 -0.11 0.70 5.38
CA GLN A 123 -1.05 -0.41 5.39
C GLN A 123 -2.02 -0.35 4.20
N CYS A 124 -2.50 0.85 3.87
CA CYS A 124 -3.32 1.08 2.69
C CYS A 124 -2.60 0.74 1.38
N VAL A 125 -1.35 1.21 1.21
CA VAL A 125 -0.55 0.94 0.00
C VAL A 125 -0.19 -0.54 -0.10
N THR A 126 0.22 -1.17 1.00
CA THR A 126 0.51 -2.61 1.09
C THR A 126 -0.68 -3.44 0.62
N PHE A 127 -1.89 -3.13 1.10
CA PHE A 127 -3.09 -3.84 0.66
C PHE A 127 -3.38 -3.66 -0.84
N LEU A 128 -3.24 -2.45 -1.38
CA LEU A 128 -3.43 -2.21 -2.82
C LEU A 128 -2.36 -2.90 -3.67
N HIS A 129 -1.12 -2.96 -3.17
CA HIS A 129 -0.04 -3.72 -3.80
C HIS A 129 -0.32 -5.21 -3.80
N TYR A 130 -0.83 -5.75 -2.70
CA TYR A 130 -1.28 -7.13 -2.60
C TYR A 130 -2.35 -7.43 -3.65
N VAL A 131 -3.41 -6.61 -3.76
CA VAL A 131 -4.47 -6.78 -4.77
C VAL A 131 -3.89 -6.72 -6.19
N LYS A 132 -3.02 -5.76 -6.48
CA LYS A 132 -2.37 -5.60 -7.80
C LYS A 132 -1.54 -6.84 -8.18
N VAL A 133 -0.73 -7.34 -7.26
CA VAL A 133 0.12 -8.53 -7.47
C VAL A 133 -0.74 -9.78 -7.61
N PHE A 134 -1.77 -9.92 -6.77
CA PHE A 134 -2.74 -11.02 -6.84
C PHE A 134 -3.39 -11.11 -8.22
N ILE A 135 -3.92 -9.99 -8.73
CA ILE A 135 -4.54 -9.95 -10.07
C ILE A 135 -3.53 -10.36 -11.14
N PHE A 136 -2.29 -9.89 -11.04
CA PHE A 136 -1.25 -10.23 -11.99
C PHE A 136 -0.90 -11.72 -11.99
N ARG A 137 -0.66 -12.30 -10.81
CA ARG A 137 -0.17 -13.68 -10.69
C ARG A 137 -1.29 -14.70 -10.81
N SER A 138 -2.42 -14.47 -10.15
CA SER A 138 -3.47 -15.49 -10.02
C SER A 138 -4.50 -15.42 -11.13
N LEU A 139 -4.83 -14.22 -11.65
CA LEU A 139 -5.86 -14.09 -12.70
C LEU A 139 -5.32 -14.12 -14.13
N LYS A 140 -4.06 -13.70 -14.39
CA LYS A 140 -3.47 -13.81 -15.74
C LYS A 140 -2.98 -15.22 -16.09
N VAL A 141 -2.58 -16.02 -15.10
CA VAL A 141 -2.02 -17.37 -15.32
C VAL A 141 -3.08 -18.39 -15.75
N GLN A 142 -4.37 -18.14 -15.50
CA GLN A 142 -5.46 -19.07 -15.84
C GLN A 142 -5.82 -19.13 -17.34
N ASN A 143 -5.12 -18.41 -18.23
CA ASN A 143 -5.65 -18.08 -19.55
C ASN A 143 -5.15 -18.92 -20.76
N ALA A 144 -4.59 -20.12 -20.60
CA ALA A 144 -4.28 -20.92 -21.81
C ALA A 144 -4.17 -22.45 -21.71
N GLU A 145 -3.58 -23.07 -20.66
CA GLU A 145 -3.10 -24.46 -20.84
C GLU A 145 -3.22 -25.42 -19.64
N SER A 146 -3.82 -25.06 -18.51
CA SER A 146 -3.89 -25.99 -17.37
C SER A 146 -5.05 -26.97 -17.47
N HIS A 147 -4.74 -28.19 -17.94
CA HIS A 147 -5.59 -29.36 -17.77
C HIS A 147 -6.00 -29.57 -16.31
N VAL A 148 -7.32 -29.53 -16.07
CA VAL A 148 -8.08 -30.25 -15.03
C VAL A 148 -7.30 -30.54 -13.73
N SER A 149 -7.15 -29.51 -12.90
CA SER A 149 -7.07 -29.72 -11.45
C SER A 149 -8.27 -29.04 -10.82
N VAL A 150 -9.17 -29.83 -10.20
CA VAL A 150 -10.33 -29.33 -9.44
C VAL A 150 -9.78 -28.63 -8.20
N HIS A 151 -9.42 -27.36 -8.34
CA HIS A 151 -8.92 -26.56 -7.25
C HIS A 151 -10.12 -26.20 -6.34
N PRO A 152 -10.05 -26.39 -5.01
CA PRO A 152 -11.19 -26.17 -4.11
C PRO A 152 -11.74 -24.73 -4.15
N TYR A 153 -10.99 -23.79 -4.73
CA TYR A 153 -11.36 -22.38 -4.87
C TYR A 153 -11.73 -21.95 -6.29
N GLU A 154 -11.76 -22.86 -7.27
CA GLU A 154 -12.01 -22.58 -8.69
C GLU A 154 -13.30 -21.78 -8.92
N ALA A 155 -14.38 -22.13 -8.23
CA ALA A 155 -15.65 -21.42 -8.32
C ALA A 155 -15.60 -20.00 -7.73
N LEU A 156 -14.79 -19.77 -6.69
CA LEU A 156 -14.59 -18.44 -6.11
C LEU A 156 -13.63 -17.62 -6.98
N GLU A 157 -12.58 -18.24 -7.53
CA GLU A 157 -11.63 -17.61 -8.45
C GLU A 157 -12.32 -17.10 -9.72
N ALA A 158 -13.27 -17.88 -10.28
CA ALA A 158 -14.05 -17.48 -11.44
C ALA A 158 -14.93 -16.24 -11.16
N GLN A 159 -15.41 -16.07 -9.93
CA GLN A 159 -16.22 -14.93 -9.51
C GLN A 159 -15.37 -13.77 -8.99
N LEU A 160 -14.10 -14.00 -8.68
CA LEU A 160 -13.24 -12.99 -8.07
C LEU A 160 -13.13 -11.71 -8.91
N PRO A 161 -13.01 -11.75 -10.25
CA PRO A 161 -12.94 -10.52 -11.04
C PRO A 161 -14.15 -9.60 -10.85
N SER A 162 -15.37 -10.14 -10.84
CA SER A 162 -16.57 -9.33 -10.63
C SER A 162 -16.65 -8.80 -9.20
N VAL A 163 -16.34 -9.63 -8.20
CA VAL A 163 -16.30 -9.21 -6.79
C VAL A 163 -15.28 -8.09 -6.57
N LEU A 164 -14.09 -8.19 -7.18
CA LEU A 164 -13.06 -7.16 -7.09
C LEU A 164 -13.50 -5.86 -7.75
N VAL A 165 -14.14 -5.91 -8.93
CA VAL A 165 -14.68 -4.72 -9.58
C VAL A 165 -15.72 -4.05 -8.69
N ASP A 166 -16.65 -4.81 -8.11
CA ASP A 166 -17.68 -4.27 -7.21
C ASP A 166 -17.07 -3.63 -5.96
N GLU A 167 -16.11 -4.31 -5.31
CA GLU A 167 -15.49 -3.79 -4.09
C GLU A 167 -14.58 -2.57 -4.37
N LEU A 168 -13.83 -2.56 -5.48
CA LEU A 168 -13.04 -1.40 -5.92
C LEU A 168 -13.92 -0.22 -6.32
N HIS A 169 -15.04 -0.46 -7.00
CA HIS A 169 -16.01 0.58 -7.32
C HIS A 169 -16.66 1.14 -6.04
N GLY A 170 -17.03 0.26 -5.10
CA GLY A 170 -17.52 0.66 -3.78
C GLY A 170 -16.52 1.51 -3.00
N LEU A 171 -15.22 1.19 -3.10
CA LEU A 171 -14.17 2.04 -2.52
C LEU A 171 -14.06 3.41 -3.19
N LEU A 172 -14.17 3.48 -4.52
CA LEU A 172 -14.13 4.74 -5.24
C LEU A 172 -15.28 5.67 -4.79
N LEU A 173 -16.50 5.12 -4.70
CA LEU A 173 -17.65 5.85 -4.17
C LEU A 173 -17.44 6.27 -2.72
N TYR A 174 -16.89 5.38 -1.89
CA TYR A 174 -16.58 5.69 -0.50
C TYR A 174 -15.58 6.85 -0.37
N ILE A 175 -14.51 6.85 -1.17
CA ILE A 175 -13.54 7.96 -1.24
C ILE A 175 -14.22 9.25 -1.69
N GLY A 176 -15.10 9.17 -2.69
CA GLY A 176 -15.91 10.30 -3.15
C GLY A 176 -16.69 10.94 -1.99
N HIS A 177 -17.44 10.13 -1.25
CA HIS A 177 -18.16 10.60 -0.05
C HIS A 177 -17.22 11.18 1.02
N LEU A 178 -16.05 10.57 1.24
CA LEU A 178 -15.06 11.09 2.18
C LEU A 178 -14.53 12.48 1.78
N SER A 179 -14.42 12.74 0.47
CA SER A 179 -13.99 14.04 -0.05
C SER A 179 -15.06 15.14 0.06
N GLU A 180 -16.33 14.76 0.17
CA GLU A 180 -17.45 15.67 0.40
C GLU A 180 -17.57 16.09 1.87
N PHE A 181 -16.92 15.37 2.80
CA PHE A 181 -16.86 15.84 4.18
C PHE A 181 -16.11 17.17 4.20
N PRO A 182 -16.66 18.21 4.86
CA PRO A 182 -15.98 19.49 4.97
C PRO A 182 -14.62 19.21 5.59
N SER A 183 -13.55 19.46 4.82
CA SER A 183 -12.19 19.47 5.32
C SER A 183 -12.22 20.27 6.61
N ILE A 184 -12.03 19.61 7.75
CA ILE A 184 -12.24 20.18 9.07
C ILE A 184 -11.63 21.57 9.09
N ASN A 185 -12.49 22.58 9.17
CA ASN A 185 -12.20 23.99 8.92
C ASN A 185 -10.79 24.38 9.36
N ALA A 186 -9.87 24.56 8.42
CA ALA A 186 -8.66 25.34 8.66
C ALA A 186 -9.00 26.78 9.13
N GLY A 187 -10.22 27.24 8.86
CA GLY A 187 -10.77 28.52 9.35
C GLY A 187 -11.10 28.58 10.85
N ALA A 188 -11.10 27.47 11.60
CA ALA A 188 -11.39 27.49 13.04
C ALA A 188 -10.17 27.87 13.91
N PHE A 189 -8.96 27.90 13.34
CA PHE A 189 -7.72 28.19 14.08
C PHE A 189 -7.14 29.59 13.84
N VAL A 190 -7.79 30.43 13.02
CA VAL A 190 -7.31 31.81 12.76
C VAL A 190 -7.80 32.85 13.79
N ASN A 191 -8.78 32.52 14.66
CA ASN A 191 -9.40 33.51 15.55
C ASN A 191 -9.22 33.25 17.06
N GLN A 192 -8.03 32.86 17.53
CA GLN A 192 -7.72 32.88 18.98
C GLN A 192 -6.44 33.63 19.37
N ASN A 193 -5.77 34.33 18.44
CA ASN A 193 -4.54 35.09 18.73
C ASN A 193 -4.68 36.62 18.55
N GLN A 194 -5.87 37.17 18.79
CA GLN A 194 -6.08 38.60 19.05
C GLN A 194 -7.07 38.66 20.22
N THR A 195 -6.81 39.18 21.42
CA THR A 195 -6.04 40.37 21.79
C THR A 195 -5.73 40.29 23.28
N LYS A 196 -4.48 40.54 23.66
CA LYS A 196 -4.07 40.90 25.02
C LYS A 196 -3.51 42.31 24.93
N VAL A 197 -4.29 43.31 25.33
CA VAL A 197 -3.87 44.65 25.79
C VAL A 197 -4.86 45.08 26.85
#